data_AF-A0A7V0U9V2-F1
#
_entry.id   AF-A0A7V0U9V2-F1
#
_cell.length_a   1.000
_cell.length_b   1.000
_cell.length_c   1.000
_cell.angle_alpha   90.00
_cell.angle_beta   90.00
_cell.angle_gamma   90.00
#
_symmetry.space_group_name_H-M   'P 1'
#
loop_
_entity.id
_entity.type
_entity.pdbx_description
1 polymer ?
#
loop_
_entity_poly.entity_id
_entity_poly.type
_entity_poly.pdbx_seq_one_letter_code
_entity_poly.pdbx_strand_id
1 'polypeptide(L)'
;MDETKRYFPGTIDSLLKIITDEEKINDSIKRLSDTIKSIHDQDEVCPLIIEKIQPPMGIVTQTSPALLRPCLKLLSDKRFDIRSGIAYQSSVILSILQDPRSIDGILQAMDDFPLQFTKIRENLIYTLGNLKAPEAVSTLAQILESPDEIVSSKQGQPFQSHLLIEQKAEVLRSMGRIGLDSLSRLDSLIKYTDHYSDKLKTYLAWSLGNIGYEQKTSMGGVSADILIALLKLMKISSRQVFEEAVNALRKIDMPEFIHTLHLYDVGAVNILGLKPAKRGLYELSETIHYLIKTQKRAIIAVNGDSGTGKTYFCQSLLDGFGEIAANDILYLMRDRKKDQKIFNRILGLKWLKKYIEPSFYQEYPVSEEEDDPREYFQQFLHEHKNKKLIMLDGCRDGTYFQRVIELFYVHGALDIEVNFRATFSTRRTNLEEREVALESIKTHLAFLEEPILEDTKFYQEGKIILFDLDNS
;
A
#
# COMPACT_ATOMS: atom_id res chain seq x y z
N MET A 1 7.16 -39.95 31.29
CA MET A 1 8.01 -39.10 30.44
C MET A 1 8.08 -39.62 29.00
N ASP A 2 7.05 -40.31 28.47
CA ASP A 2 7.21 -40.97 27.16
C ASP A 2 5.93 -41.30 26.38
N GLU A 3 4.91 -40.41 26.40
CA GLU A 3 3.72 -40.60 25.54
C GLU A 3 3.36 -39.39 24.66
N THR A 4 3.97 -38.22 24.86
CA THR A 4 3.74 -37.04 24.01
C THR A 4 4.57 -37.00 22.72
N LYS A 5 5.58 -37.86 22.57
CA LYS A 5 6.47 -37.90 21.39
C LYS A 5 5.93 -38.64 20.17
N ARG A 6 4.78 -39.33 20.27
CA ARG A 6 4.31 -40.24 19.22
C ARG A 6 3.43 -39.63 18.12
N TYR A 7 3.05 -38.35 18.20
CA TYR A 7 2.12 -37.75 17.22
C TYR A 7 2.70 -36.63 16.34
N PHE A 8 3.91 -36.09 16.60
CA PHE A 8 4.49 -35.00 15.79
C PHE A 8 6.04 -35.01 15.75
N PRO A 9 6.71 -36.05 15.23
CA PRO A 9 8.18 -36.08 15.19
C PRO A 9 8.80 -35.01 14.28
N GLY A 10 8.15 -34.65 13.16
CA GLY A 10 8.70 -33.70 12.19
C GLY A 10 8.72 -32.22 12.65
N THR A 11 7.79 -31.82 13.51
CA THR A 11 7.66 -30.42 13.98
C THR A 11 8.65 -30.10 15.09
N ILE A 12 8.94 -31.07 15.96
CA ILE A 12 9.87 -30.91 17.09
C ILE A 12 11.30 -30.81 16.56
N ASP A 13 11.70 -31.66 15.60
CA ASP A 13 13.04 -31.61 15.01
C ASP A 13 13.27 -30.30 14.21
N SER A 14 12.22 -29.79 13.56
CA SER A 14 12.27 -28.48 12.88
C SER A 14 12.45 -27.32 13.87
N LEU A 15 11.75 -27.34 15.02
CA LEU A 15 11.88 -26.32 16.06
C LEU A 15 13.26 -26.36 16.74
N LEU A 16 13.77 -27.56 17.04
CA LEU A 16 15.11 -27.75 17.61
C LEU A 16 16.19 -27.22 16.66
N LYS A 17 16.04 -27.44 15.35
CA LYS A 17 16.93 -26.88 14.34
C LYS A 17 16.89 -25.35 14.33
N ILE A 18 15.71 -24.75 14.35
CA ILE A 18 15.55 -23.28 14.41
C ILE A 18 16.22 -22.71 15.67
N ILE A 19 16.00 -23.30 16.84
CA ILE A 19 16.63 -22.84 18.10
C ILE A 19 18.15 -22.96 18.02
N THR A 20 18.67 -24.07 17.49
CA THR A 20 20.11 -24.27 17.33
C THR A 20 20.71 -23.22 16.38
N ASP A 21 20.01 -22.87 15.30
CA ASP A 21 20.45 -21.86 14.35
C ASP A 21 20.33 -20.44 14.93
N GLU A 22 19.29 -20.16 15.76
CA GLU A 22 19.16 -18.91 16.54
C GLU A 22 20.38 -18.73 17.46
N GLU A 23 20.82 -19.78 18.15
CA GLU A 23 21.98 -19.76 19.05
C GLU A 23 23.29 -19.50 18.29
N LYS A 24 23.51 -20.18 17.15
CA LYS A 24 24.71 -19.95 16.32
C LYS A 24 24.83 -18.50 15.84
N ILE A 25 23.72 -17.91 15.39
CA ILE A 25 23.70 -16.52 14.92
C ILE A 25 23.97 -15.58 16.10
N ASN A 26 23.33 -15.82 17.25
CA ASN A 26 23.51 -15.04 18.46
C ASN A 26 24.96 -15.08 18.96
N ASP A 27 25.61 -16.25 18.93
CA ASP A 27 27.02 -16.41 19.29
C ASP A 27 27.94 -15.66 18.33
N SER A 28 27.65 -15.71 17.02
CA SER A 28 28.40 -14.94 16.03
C SER A 28 28.29 -13.44 16.28
N ILE A 29 27.09 -12.93 16.57
CA ILE A 29 26.85 -11.52 16.88
C ILE A 29 27.53 -11.12 18.19
N LYS A 30 27.49 -12.00 19.20
CA LYS A 30 28.14 -11.76 20.49
C LYS A 30 29.65 -11.61 20.33
N ARG A 31 30.31 -12.49 19.55
CA ARG A 31 31.75 -12.38 19.25
C ARG A 31 32.11 -11.05 18.59
N LEU A 32 31.30 -10.59 17.64
CA LEU A 32 31.47 -9.28 17.01
C LEU A 32 31.28 -8.15 18.03
N SER A 33 30.25 -8.25 18.86
CA SER A 33 29.96 -7.26 19.91
C SER A 33 31.09 -7.15 20.94
N ASP A 34 31.73 -8.27 21.30
CA ASP A 34 32.83 -8.32 22.28
C ASP A 34 34.13 -7.71 21.73
N THR A 35 34.20 -7.47 20.41
CA THR A 35 35.33 -6.79 19.76
C THR A 35 35.27 -5.27 19.97
N ILE A 36 34.10 -4.73 20.34
CA ILE A 36 33.88 -3.30 20.54
C ILE A 36 34.50 -2.87 21.88
N LYS A 37 35.60 -2.11 21.83
CA LYS A 37 36.24 -1.51 23.02
C LYS A 37 36.25 0.02 22.97
N SER A 38 36.11 0.61 21.79
CA SER A 38 36.07 2.06 21.53
C SER A 38 34.93 2.46 20.58
N ILE A 39 34.66 3.77 20.49
CA ILE A 39 33.64 4.33 19.56
C ILE A 39 34.03 4.07 18.09
N HIS A 40 35.33 4.10 17.76
CA HIS A 40 35.82 3.82 16.39
C HIS A 40 35.59 2.36 15.99
N ASP A 41 35.56 1.43 16.95
CA ASP A 41 35.25 0.03 16.67
C ASP A 41 33.76 -0.17 16.34
N GLN A 42 32.87 0.76 16.75
CA GLN A 42 31.45 0.67 16.42
C GLN A 42 31.20 0.91 14.93
N ASP A 43 31.91 1.86 14.31
CA ASP A 43 31.73 2.19 12.88
C ASP A 43 32.16 1.02 11.98
N GLU A 44 33.11 0.19 12.41
CA GLU A 44 33.55 -1.01 11.66
C GLU A 44 32.68 -2.24 11.96
N VAL A 45 32.26 -2.42 13.22
CA VAL A 45 31.52 -3.62 13.64
C VAL A 45 30.03 -3.54 13.29
N CYS A 46 29.40 -2.37 13.36
CA CYS A 46 27.96 -2.23 13.11
C CYS A 46 27.54 -2.66 11.69
N PRO A 47 28.26 -2.29 10.62
CA PRO A 47 27.96 -2.77 9.27
C PRO A 47 28.04 -4.30 9.14
N LEU A 48 29.00 -4.95 9.80
CA LEU A 48 29.15 -6.41 9.78
C LEU A 48 28.00 -7.12 10.49
N ILE A 49 27.48 -6.52 11.58
CA ILE A 49 26.28 -7.02 12.25
C ILE A 49 25.06 -6.84 11.35
N ILE A 50 24.93 -5.69 10.68
CA ILE A 50 23.84 -5.42 9.74
C ILE A 50 23.84 -6.42 8.59
N GLU A 51 24.99 -6.69 7.97
CA GLU A 51 25.12 -7.67 6.89
C GLU A 51 24.66 -9.07 7.32
N LYS A 52 24.89 -9.45 8.59
CA LYS A 52 24.47 -10.75 9.14
C LYS A 52 22.97 -10.87 9.39
N ILE A 53 22.29 -9.76 9.69
CA ILE A 53 20.85 -9.77 9.96
C ILE A 53 20.01 -9.43 8.72
N GLN A 54 20.62 -8.81 7.71
CA GLN A 54 19.93 -8.42 6.49
C GLN A 54 19.57 -9.67 5.65
N PRO A 55 18.37 -9.72 5.04
CA PRO A 55 18.02 -10.80 4.14
C PRO A 55 18.96 -10.87 2.94
N PRO A 56 19.27 -12.07 2.44
CA PRO A 56 20.14 -12.24 1.27
C PRO A 56 19.57 -11.48 0.06
N MET A 57 20.41 -10.65 -0.57
CA MET A 57 20.03 -9.79 -1.69
C MET A 57 18.87 -8.80 -1.38
N GLY A 58 18.53 -8.57 -0.11
CA GLY A 58 17.40 -7.73 0.28
C GLY A 58 16.03 -8.37 0.07
N ILE A 59 15.97 -9.67 -0.26
CA ILE A 59 14.71 -10.36 -0.59
C ILE A 59 14.01 -10.80 0.70
N VAL A 60 12.93 -10.11 1.05
CA VAL A 60 12.16 -10.30 2.30
C VAL A 60 11.73 -11.76 2.51
N THR A 61 11.31 -12.46 1.44
CA THR A 61 10.86 -13.86 1.51
C THR A 61 11.95 -14.87 1.84
N GLN A 62 13.22 -14.47 1.78
CA GLN A 62 14.38 -15.31 2.12
C GLN A 62 14.91 -15.05 3.54
N THR A 63 14.18 -14.26 4.35
CA THR A 63 14.57 -13.96 5.73
C THR A 63 14.54 -15.23 6.59
N SER A 64 15.65 -15.52 7.27
CA SER A 64 15.77 -16.70 8.12
C SER A 64 14.93 -16.55 9.40
N PRO A 65 14.05 -17.52 9.74
CA PRO A 65 13.32 -17.52 11.01
C PRO A 65 14.23 -17.49 12.25
N ALA A 66 15.48 -17.94 12.09
CA ALA A 66 16.47 -17.95 13.16
C ALA A 66 16.97 -16.55 13.58
N LEU A 67 16.53 -15.49 12.91
CA LEU A 67 16.88 -14.11 13.26
C LEU A 67 16.04 -13.54 14.41
N LEU A 68 14.98 -14.22 14.86
CA LEU A 68 14.08 -13.73 15.91
C LEU A 68 14.82 -13.31 17.19
N ARG A 69 15.42 -14.28 17.90
CA ARG A 69 16.11 -14.00 19.18
C ARG A 69 17.31 -13.08 19.02
N PRO A 70 18.17 -13.23 17.98
CA PRO A 70 19.21 -12.25 17.70
C PRO A 70 18.70 -10.81 17.58
N CYS A 71 17.65 -10.57 16.79
CA CYS A 71 17.10 -9.24 16.57
C CYS A 71 16.45 -8.65 17.84
N LEU A 72 15.72 -9.46 18.61
CA LEU A 72 15.18 -9.03 19.90
C LEU A 72 16.29 -8.59 20.87
N LYS A 73 17.37 -9.36 20.96
CA LYS A 73 18.50 -9.03 21.82
C LYS A 73 19.22 -7.77 21.36
N LEU A 74 19.39 -7.59 20.05
CA LEU A 74 20.00 -6.39 19.47
C LEU A 74 19.16 -5.13 19.71
N LEU A 75 17.83 -5.22 19.72
CA LEU A 75 16.96 -4.08 20.06
C LEU A 75 17.16 -3.60 21.50
N SER A 76 17.34 -4.51 22.45
CA SER A 76 17.54 -4.16 23.87
C SER A 76 19.00 -3.91 24.26
N ASP A 77 19.95 -4.02 23.31
CA ASP A 77 21.37 -3.92 23.61
C ASP A 77 21.85 -2.47 23.63
N LYS A 78 22.00 -1.94 24.85
CA LYS A 78 22.44 -0.56 25.12
C LYS A 78 23.89 -0.28 24.72
N ARG A 79 24.66 -1.30 24.30
CA ARG A 79 26.04 -1.11 23.81
C ARG A 79 26.07 -0.38 22.47
N PHE A 80 25.03 -0.51 21.65
CA PHE A 80 24.97 0.11 20.33
C PHE A 80 24.25 1.46 20.39
N ASP A 81 24.82 2.49 19.75
CA ASP A 81 24.08 3.73 19.51
C ASP A 81 22.88 3.42 18.62
N ILE A 82 21.71 3.99 18.92
CA ILE A 82 20.48 3.82 18.13
C ILE A 82 20.71 4.26 16.67
N ARG A 83 21.60 5.23 16.44
CA ARG A 83 21.99 5.76 15.13
C ARG A 83 22.87 4.82 14.31
N SER A 84 23.37 3.72 14.90
CA SER A 84 24.15 2.69 14.19
C SER A 84 23.35 1.98 13.09
N GLY A 85 22.03 2.07 13.10
CA GLY A 85 21.14 1.37 12.17
C GLY A 85 20.82 -0.07 12.58
N ILE A 86 21.50 -0.65 13.58
CA ILE A 86 21.24 -2.02 14.06
C ILE A 86 19.81 -2.15 14.60
N ALA A 87 19.38 -1.21 15.44
CA ALA A 87 18.04 -1.21 16.02
C ALA A 87 16.96 -1.05 14.93
N TYR A 88 17.24 -0.21 13.93
CA TYR A 88 16.36 -0.06 12.78
C TYR A 88 16.21 -1.37 12.00
N GLN A 89 17.32 -1.98 11.59
CA GLN A 89 17.29 -3.24 10.85
C GLN A 89 16.64 -4.36 11.65
N SER A 90 16.94 -4.46 12.95
CA SER A 90 16.32 -5.44 13.84
C SER A 90 14.79 -5.26 13.89
N SER A 91 14.29 -4.02 13.96
CA SER A 91 12.85 -3.75 13.93
C SER A 91 12.19 -4.15 12.59
N VAL A 92 12.90 -3.99 11.46
CA VAL A 92 12.42 -4.41 10.14
C VAL A 92 12.35 -5.93 10.06
N ILE A 93 13.39 -6.64 10.49
CA ILE A 93 13.39 -8.11 10.48
C ILE A 93 12.27 -8.67 11.34
N LEU A 94 12.02 -8.13 12.53
CA LEU A 94 10.89 -8.57 13.36
C LEU A 94 9.54 -8.36 12.67
N SER A 95 9.38 -7.23 11.96
CA SER A 95 8.16 -6.96 11.18
C SER A 95 7.94 -7.92 10.01
N ILE A 96 9.03 -8.44 9.44
CA ILE A 96 9.00 -9.46 8.38
C ILE A 96 8.66 -10.83 8.97
N LEU A 97 9.28 -11.18 10.10
CA LEU A 97 9.12 -12.50 10.71
C LEU A 97 7.70 -12.72 11.26
N GLN A 98 7.06 -11.68 11.79
CA GLN A 98 5.72 -11.74 12.39
C GLN A 98 5.54 -12.95 13.35
N ASP A 99 6.56 -13.21 14.17
CA ASP A 99 6.53 -14.33 15.12
C ASP A 99 5.94 -13.88 16.47
N PRO A 100 4.86 -14.50 16.97
CA PRO A 100 4.25 -14.15 18.26
C PRO A 100 5.20 -14.21 19.46
N ARG A 101 6.29 -14.99 19.39
CA ARG A 101 7.34 -15.04 20.42
C ARG A 101 8.04 -13.68 20.63
N SER A 102 7.85 -12.72 19.72
CA SER A 102 8.43 -11.37 19.80
C SER A 102 7.60 -10.37 20.61
N ILE A 103 6.33 -10.66 20.96
CA ILE A 103 5.41 -9.67 21.54
C ILE A 103 5.99 -9.00 22.79
N ASP A 104 6.41 -9.79 23.79
CA ASP A 104 6.95 -9.25 25.05
C ASP A 104 8.21 -8.40 24.83
N GLY A 105 9.12 -8.88 23.96
CA GLY A 105 10.35 -8.16 23.66
C GLY A 105 10.11 -6.87 22.86
N ILE A 106 9.10 -6.85 21.99
CA ILE A 106 8.67 -5.65 21.26
C ILE A 106 8.03 -4.64 22.21
N LEU A 107 7.17 -5.10 23.14
CA LEU A 107 6.56 -4.21 24.14
C LEU A 107 7.62 -3.58 25.04
N GLN A 108 8.60 -4.36 25.50
CA GLN A 108 9.72 -3.82 26.27
C GLN A 108 10.53 -2.80 25.46
N ALA A 109 10.83 -3.10 24.18
CA ALA A 109 11.52 -2.16 23.31
C ALA A 109 10.73 -0.86 23.11
N MET A 110 9.40 -0.93 23.02
CA MET A 110 8.53 0.25 22.91
C MET A 110 8.61 1.17 24.14
N ASP A 111 8.91 0.65 25.32
CA ASP A 111 9.14 1.46 26.53
C ASP A 111 10.55 2.05 26.56
N ASP A 112 11.54 1.29 26.08
CA ASP A 112 12.96 1.69 26.10
C ASP A 112 13.33 2.74 25.01
N PHE A 113 12.69 2.69 23.83
CA PHE A 113 13.06 3.57 22.70
C PHE A 113 12.48 4.99 22.82
N PRO A 114 13.30 6.05 22.73
CA PRO A 114 12.80 7.43 22.76
C PRO A 114 11.80 7.74 21.64
N LEU A 115 10.79 8.57 21.92
CA LEU A 115 9.71 8.94 21.00
C LEU A 115 10.20 9.52 19.66
N GLN A 116 11.35 10.21 19.66
CA GLN A 116 11.95 10.82 18.47
C GLN A 116 12.43 9.82 17.41
N PHE A 117 12.63 8.55 17.77
CA PHE A 117 13.02 7.51 16.82
C PHE A 117 11.79 6.87 16.18
N THR A 118 11.00 7.71 15.49
CA THR A 118 9.67 7.36 14.99
C THR A 118 9.69 6.13 14.09
N LYS A 119 10.65 6.03 13.16
CA LYS A 119 10.77 4.89 12.23
C LYS A 119 10.89 3.52 12.94
N ILE A 120 11.71 3.44 14.00
CA ILE A 120 11.89 2.19 14.75
C ILE A 120 10.57 1.84 15.45
N ARG A 121 9.99 2.81 16.16
CA ARG A 121 8.73 2.62 16.88
C ARG A 121 7.57 2.28 15.94
N GLU A 122 7.50 2.90 14.77
CA GLU A 122 6.51 2.60 13.73
C GLU A 122 6.58 1.13 13.28
N ASN A 123 7.79 0.60 13.03
CA ASN A 123 7.97 -0.83 12.70
C ASN A 123 7.49 -1.75 13.82
N LEU A 124 7.79 -1.41 15.08
CA LEU A 124 7.34 -2.17 16.24
C LEU A 124 5.81 -2.14 16.39
N ILE A 125 5.19 -0.96 16.27
CA ILE A 125 3.72 -0.78 16.30
C ILE A 125 3.04 -1.58 15.19
N TYR A 126 3.59 -1.51 13.97
CA TYR A 126 3.11 -2.27 12.82
C TYR A 126 3.18 -3.78 13.08
N THR A 127 4.29 -4.25 13.66
CA THR A 127 4.48 -5.67 14.01
C THR A 127 3.44 -6.13 15.03
N LEU A 128 3.22 -5.36 16.10
CA LEU A 128 2.20 -5.66 17.11
C LEU A 128 0.77 -5.71 16.52
N GLY A 129 0.47 -4.80 15.59
CA GLY A 129 -0.80 -4.79 14.86
C GLY A 129 -1.01 -6.04 14.01
N ASN A 130 0.02 -6.48 13.28
CA ASN A 130 -0.04 -7.70 12.46
C ASN A 130 -0.16 -8.97 13.27
N LEU A 131 0.52 -9.02 14.42
CA LEU A 131 0.40 -10.11 15.38
C LEU A 131 -0.96 -10.14 16.09
N LYS A 132 -1.80 -9.11 15.90
CA LYS A 132 -3.06 -8.90 16.62
C LYS A 132 -2.88 -9.02 18.14
N ALA A 133 -1.79 -8.47 18.67
CA ALA A 133 -1.41 -8.63 20.07
C ALA A 133 -2.33 -7.82 21.02
N PRO A 134 -3.25 -8.44 21.79
CA PRO A 134 -4.14 -7.72 22.69
C PRO A 134 -3.37 -7.01 23.83
N GLU A 135 -2.22 -7.54 24.22
CA GLU A 135 -1.34 -6.97 25.26
C GLU A 135 -0.84 -5.57 24.87
N ALA A 136 -0.74 -5.29 23.57
CA ALA A 136 -0.27 -4.01 23.05
C ALA A 136 -1.30 -2.88 23.20
N VAL A 137 -2.59 -3.18 23.36
CA VAL A 137 -3.68 -2.19 23.31
C VAL A 137 -3.47 -1.04 24.30
N SER A 138 -3.01 -1.33 25.52
CA SER A 138 -2.77 -0.30 26.54
C SER A 138 -1.58 0.60 26.17
N THR A 139 -0.46 0.02 25.71
CA THR A 139 0.72 0.78 25.26
C THR A 139 0.39 1.65 24.04
N LEU A 140 -0.37 1.10 23.09
CA LEU A 140 -0.83 1.83 21.90
C LEU A 140 -1.74 3.01 22.28
N ALA A 141 -2.69 2.81 23.19
CA ALA A 141 -3.55 3.90 23.67
C ALA A 141 -2.75 5.04 24.33
N GLN A 142 -1.70 4.72 25.10
CA GLN A 142 -0.82 5.74 25.69
C GLN A 142 -0.10 6.58 24.64
N ILE A 143 0.30 5.99 23.50
CA ILE A 143 0.92 6.73 22.39
C ILE A 143 -0.08 7.68 21.74
N LEU A 144 -1.35 7.28 21.61
CA LEU A 144 -2.40 8.16 21.13
C LEU A 144 -2.66 9.34 22.09
N GLU A 145 -2.45 9.17 23.38
CA GLU A 145 -2.66 10.23 24.38
C GLU A 145 -1.44 11.15 24.55
N SER A 146 -0.29 10.77 23.98
CA SER A 146 0.92 11.60 23.93
C SER A 146 0.75 12.83 23.01
N PRO A 147 1.56 13.89 23.14
CA PRO A 147 1.46 15.07 22.27
C PRO A 147 1.77 14.75 20.81
N ASP A 148 1.24 15.54 19.86
CA ASP A 148 1.51 15.34 18.43
C ASP A 148 2.93 15.75 18.03
N GLU A 149 3.58 16.56 18.85
CA GLU A 149 4.92 17.08 18.65
C GLU A 149 5.71 16.96 19.95
N ILE A 150 6.95 16.54 19.83
CA ILE A 150 7.92 16.60 20.91
C ILE A 150 9.05 17.54 20.51
N VAL A 151 9.47 18.37 21.45
CA VAL A 151 10.62 19.26 21.27
C VAL A 151 11.77 18.69 22.07
N SER A 152 12.80 18.20 21.39
CA SER A 152 14.02 17.76 22.06
C SER A 152 15.00 18.92 22.20
N SER A 153 15.49 19.13 23.42
CA SER A 153 16.59 20.05 23.70
C SER A 153 17.78 19.24 24.19
N LYS A 154 18.84 19.14 23.39
CA LYS A 154 20.18 18.80 23.89
C LYS A 154 20.90 20.11 24.20
N GLN A 155 21.59 20.20 25.34
CA GLN A 155 22.41 21.36 25.69
C GLN A 155 23.38 21.68 24.53
N GLY A 156 23.26 22.87 23.95
CA GLY A 156 24.12 23.33 22.85
C GLY A 156 23.68 22.97 21.42
N GLN A 157 22.50 22.35 21.22
CA GLN A 157 21.93 22.10 19.88
C GLN A 157 20.61 22.90 19.69
N PRO A 158 20.30 23.31 18.44
CA PRO A 158 19.01 23.95 18.15
C PRO A 158 17.86 23.01 18.47
N PHE A 159 16.71 23.57 18.88
CA PHE A 159 15.49 22.80 19.16
C PHE A 159 15.12 21.94 17.95
N GLN A 160 15.06 20.62 18.15
CA GLN A 160 14.57 19.69 17.13
C GLN A 160 13.15 19.29 17.50
N SER A 161 12.21 19.77 16.69
CA SER A 161 10.81 19.33 16.70
C SER A 161 10.69 18.00 15.96
N HIS A 162 10.03 17.02 16.59
CA HIS A 162 9.67 15.77 15.96
C HIS A 162 8.15 15.61 15.98
N LEU A 163 7.55 15.54 14.79
CA LEU A 163 6.13 15.26 14.60
C LEU A 163 5.86 13.76 14.76
N LEU A 164 4.88 13.41 15.58
CA LEU A 164 4.48 12.03 15.88
C LEU A 164 3.25 11.58 15.07
N ILE A 165 2.85 12.36 14.06
CA ILE A 165 1.66 12.08 13.24
C ILE A 165 1.75 10.71 12.57
N GLU A 166 2.90 10.36 11.98
CA GLU A 166 3.09 9.05 11.32
C GLU A 166 3.04 7.87 12.30
N GLN A 167 3.62 8.07 13.49
CA GLN A 167 3.56 7.08 14.56
C GLN A 167 2.12 6.87 15.03
N LYS A 168 1.38 7.95 15.28
CA LYS A 168 -0.03 7.88 15.70
C LYS A 168 -0.93 7.28 14.62
N ALA A 169 -0.68 7.60 13.35
CA ALA A 169 -1.36 6.97 12.22
C ALA A 169 -1.19 5.45 12.24
N GLU A 170 0.04 4.97 12.48
CA GLU A 170 0.33 3.55 12.59
C GLU A 170 -0.34 2.92 13.81
N VAL A 171 -0.39 3.64 14.94
CA VAL A 171 -1.13 3.17 16.12
C VAL A 171 -2.61 2.98 15.84
N LEU A 172 -3.27 3.99 15.23
CA LEU A 172 -4.68 3.89 14.86
C LEU A 172 -4.91 2.65 14.00
N ARG A 173 -4.08 2.43 12.98
CA ARG A 173 -4.15 1.26 12.11
C ARG A 173 -3.96 -0.05 12.89
N SER A 174 -2.93 -0.16 13.72
CA SER A 174 -2.64 -1.36 14.52
C SER A 174 -3.77 -1.69 15.48
N MET A 175 -4.39 -0.69 16.12
CA MET A 175 -5.58 -0.91 16.95
C MET A 175 -6.76 -1.42 16.13
N GLY A 176 -6.94 -0.94 14.90
CA GLY A 176 -7.94 -1.48 13.97
C GLY A 176 -7.68 -2.95 13.59
N ARG A 177 -6.41 -3.39 13.54
CA ARG A 177 -6.03 -4.79 13.26
C ARG A 177 -6.20 -5.74 14.41
N ILE A 178 -5.83 -5.28 15.61
CA ILE A 178 -6.08 -6.01 16.86
C ILE A 178 -7.59 -6.22 17.02
N GLY A 179 -8.39 -5.22 16.62
CA GLY A 179 -9.83 -5.38 16.44
C GLY A 179 -10.56 -5.37 17.77
N LEU A 180 -11.23 -6.47 18.14
CA LEU A 180 -12.15 -6.50 19.29
C LEU A 180 -11.50 -6.04 20.61
N ASP A 181 -10.25 -6.43 20.89
CA ASP A 181 -9.57 -6.06 22.15
C ASP A 181 -9.31 -4.54 22.26
N SER A 182 -9.19 -3.85 21.13
CA SER A 182 -9.05 -2.38 21.07
C SER A 182 -10.30 -1.65 21.54
N LEU A 183 -11.45 -2.33 21.62
CA LEU A 183 -12.70 -1.75 22.13
C LEU A 183 -12.57 -1.30 23.60
N SER A 184 -11.70 -1.94 24.38
CA SER A 184 -11.37 -1.54 25.76
C SER A 184 -10.78 -0.13 25.88
N ARG A 185 -10.25 0.42 24.77
CA ARG A 185 -9.65 1.76 24.67
C ARG A 185 -10.32 2.62 23.61
N LEU A 186 -11.61 2.38 23.34
CA LEU A 186 -12.38 3.12 22.34
C LEU A 186 -12.39 4.64 22.61
N ASP A 187 -12.41 5.05 23.88
CA ASP A 187 -12.36 6.46 24.27
C ASP A 187 -11.11 7.19 23.75
N SER A 188 -9.96 6.51 23.73
CA SER A 188 -8.70 7.07 23.22
C SER A 188 -8.73 7.22 21.70
N LEU A 189 -9.44 6.33 20.99
CA LEU A 189 -9.64 6.41 19.53
C LEU A 189 -10.58 7.54 19.15
N ILE A 190 -11.75 7.65 19.80
CA ILE A 190 -12.81 8.59 19.41
C ILE A 190 -12.38 10.06 19.57
N LYS A 191 -11.44 10.36 20.48
CA LYS A 191 -10.82 11.70 20.59
C LYS A 191 -10.26 12.20 19.25
N TYR A 192 -9.84 11.31 18.36
CA TYR A 192 -9.29 11.68 17.05
C TYR A 192 -10.35 12.12 16.03
N THR A 193 -11.64 12.03 16.34
CA THR A 193 -12.71 12.56 15.47
C THR A 193 -12.60 14.07 15.29
N ASP A 194 -12.17 14.78 16.34
CA ASP A 194 -12.04 16.24 16.38
C ASP A 194 -10.59 16.72 16.16
N HIS A 195 -9.68 15.81 15.78
CA HIS A 195 -8.26 16.14 15.55
C HIS A 195 -8.07 17.06 14.31
N TYR A 196 -6.99 17.82 14.21
CA TYR A 196 -6.78 18.72 13.05
C TYR A 196 -6.36 17.96 11.78
N SER A 197 -5.57 16.90 11.91
CA SER A 197 -5.05 16.11 10.79
C SER A 197 -6.10 15.19 10.16
N ASP A 198 -6.40 15.44 8.88
CA ASP A 198 -7.31 14.60 8.09
C ASP A 198 -6.75 13.18 7.88
N LYS A 199 -5.43 13.04 7.79
CA LYS A 199 -4.79 11.72 7.69
C LYS A 199 -5.13 10.84 8.90
N LEU A 200 -5.07 11.38 10.11
CA LEU A 200 -5.41 10.62 11.32
C LEU A 200 -6.90 10.28 11.38
N LYS A 201 -7.78 11.18 10.92
CA LYS A 201 -9.21 10.91 10.81
C LYS A 201 -9.53 9.78 9.83
N THR A 202 -8.84 9.73 8.68
CA THR A 202 -8.99 8.64 7.70
C THR A 202 -8.61 7.30 8.33
N TYR A 203 -7.47 7.22 9.02
CA TYR A 203 -7.09 5.98 9.73
C TYR A 203 -8.04 5.65 10.87
N LEU A 204 -8.56 6.65 11.59
CA LEU A 204 -9.58 6.43 12.61
C LEU A 204 -10.85 5.82 12.01
N ALA A 205 -11.35 6.35 10.89
CA ALA A 205 -12.53 5.81 10.20
C ALA A 205 -12.32 4.34 9.84
N TRP A 206 -11.18 4.02 9.22
CA TRP A 206 -10.81 2.65 8.88
C TRP A 206 -10.79 1.73 10.11
N SER A 207 -10.14 2.18 11.19
CA SER A 207 -10.01 1.37 12.41
C SER A 207 -11.34 1.14 13.11
N LEU A 208 -12.19 2.16 13.19
CA LEU A 208 -13.54 2.04 13.72
C LEU A 208 -14.41 1.07 12.89
N GLY A 209 -14.25 1.07 11.56
CA GLY A 209 -14.90 0.11 10.67
C GLY A 209 -14.48 -1.34 10.94
N ASN A 210 -13.18 -1.59 11.16
CA ASN A 210 -12.66 -2.91 11.48
C ASN A 210 -13.10 -3.39 12.87
N ILE A 211 -12.95 -2.54 13.89
CA ILE A 211 -13.38 -2.85 15.27
C ILE A 211 -14.88 -3.11 15.30
N GLY A 212 -15.68 -2.26 14.64
CA GLY A 212 -17.14 -2.44 14.57
C GLY A 212 -17.55 -3.71 13.84
N TYR A 213 -16.85 -4.09 12.76
CA TYR A 213 -17.10 -5.34 12.06
C TYR A 213 -16.78 -6.57 12.91
N GLU A 214 -15.62 -6.58 13.59
CA GLU A 214 -15.26 -7.67 14.50
C GLU A 214 -16.21 -7.74 15.71
N GLN A 215 -16.62 -6.59 16.26
CA GLN A 215 -17.61 -6.51 17.33
C GLN A 215 -18.96 -7.07 16.90
N LYS A 216 -19.45 -6.69 15.71
CA LYS A 216 -20.72 -7.20 15.18
C LYS A 216 -20.68 -8.70 14.96
N THR A 217 -19.62 -9.20 14.34
CA THR A 217 -19.46 -10.62 14.03
C THR A 217 -19.32 -11.47 15.30
N SER A 218 -18.68 -10.95 16.35
CA SER A 218 -18.46 -11.69 17.61
C SER A 218 -19.62 -11.55 18.61
N MET A 219 -20.23 -10.38 18.72
CA MET A 219 -21.21 -10.04 19.78
C MET A 219 -22.63 -9.74 19.23
N GLY A 220 -22.82 -9.68 17.91
CA GLY A 220 -24.10 -9.39 17.26
C GLY A 220 -24.52 -7.91 17.27
N GLY A 221 -23.76 -7.04 17.92
CA GLY A 221 -24.05 -5.60 18.04
C GLY A 221 -22.80 -4.74 17.86
N VAL A 222 -23.02 -3.44 17.67
CA VAL A 222 -21.96 -2.44 17.45
C VAL A 222 -22.13 -1.33 18.48
N SER A 223 -21.02 -0.86 19.05
CA SER A 223 -21.04 0.28 19.97
C SER A 223 -21.64 1.51 19.28
N ALA A 224 -22.57 2.18 19.97
CA ALA A 224 -23.14 3.44 19.49
C ALA A 224 -22.06 4.50 19.29
N ASP A 225 -21.00 4.48 20.09
CA ASP A 225 -19.91 5.45 20.02
C ASP A 225 -19.11 5.31 18.70
N ILE A 226 -18.94 4.08 18.19
CA ILE A 226 -18.34 3.81 16.88
C ILE A 226 -19.20 4.46 15.78
N LEU A 227 -20.52 4.25 15.83
CA LEU A 227 -21.44 4.80 14.84
C LEU A 227 -21.49 6.34 14.89
N ILE A 228 -21.54 6.92 16.10
CA ILE A 228 -21.53 8.37 16.30
C ILE A 228 -20.23 8.97 15.77
N ALA A 229 -19.09 8.33 16.04
CA ALA A 229 -17.80 8.78 15.55
C ALA A 229 -17.73 8.75 14.01
N LEU A 230 -18.15 7.65 13.37
CA LEU A 230 -18.18 7.55 11.91
C LEU A 230 -19.12 8.61 11.29
N LEU A 231 -20.27 8.86 11.90
CA LEU A 231 -21.20 9.90 11.47
C LEU A 231 -20.65 11.32 11.60
N LYS A 232 -19.84 11.58 12.64
CA LYS A 232 -19.13 12.86 12.77
C LYS A 232 -18.09 13.00 11.67
N LEU A 233 -17.31 11.95 11.39
CA LEU A 233 -16.29 11.95 10.34
C LEU A 233 -16.89 12.19 8.96
N MET A 234 -18.10 11.69 8.70
CA MET A 234 -18.83 11.98 7.46
C MET A 234 -19.21 13.46 7.26
N LYS A 235 -19.32 14.25 8.33
CA LYS A 235 -19.65 15.68 8.20
C LYS A 235 -18.46 16.54 7.80
N ILE A 236 -17.27 15.96 7.77
CA ILE A 236 -16.02 16.66 7.50
C ILE A 236 -15.90 16.88 5.99
N SER A 237 -15.44 18.07 5.59
CA SER A 237 -15.32 18.45 4.18
C SER A 237 -14.25 17.66 3.40
N SER A 238 -13.40 16.91 4.10
CA SER A 238 -12.34 16.12 3.53
C SER A 238 -12.92 14.87 2.87
N ARG A 239 -12.80 14.79 1.54
CA ARG A 239 -13.29 13.66 0.74
C ARG A 239 -12.73 12.32 1.23
N GLN A 240 -11.44 12.27 1.55
CA GLN A 240 -10.78 11.06 2.02
C GLN A 240 -11.40 10.53 3.33
N VAL A 241 -11.65 11.44 4.28
CA VAL A 241 -12.27 11.09 5.57
C VAL A 241 -13.72 10.64 5.35
N PHE A 242 -14.45 11.33 4.48
CA PHE A 242 -15.83 11.02 4.15
C PHE A 242 -15.98 9.62 3.53
N GLU A 243 -15.20 9.34 2.47
CA GLU A 243 -15.23 8.05 1.77
C GLU A 243 -14.89 6.90 2.71
N GLU A 244 -13.83 7.04 3.52
CA GLU A 244 -13.42 5.98 4.43
C GLU A 244 -14.43 5.76 5.56
N ALA A 245 -15.08 6.82 6.05
CA ALA A 245 -16.16 6.69 7.02
C ALA A 245 -17.38 5.96 6.42
N VAL A 246 -17.72 6.21 5.15
CA VAL A 246 -18.78 5.48 4.44
C VAL A 246 -18.40 4.02 4.22
N ASN A 247 -17.16 3.73 3.83
CA ASN A 247 -16.66 2.37 3.68
C ASN A 247 -16.67 1.60 5.00
N ALA A 248 -16.29 2.24 6.10
CA ALA A 248 -16.37 1.67 7.44
C ALA A 248 -17.82 1.30 7.82
N LEU A 249 -18.79 2.20 7.57
CA LEU A 249 -20.22 1.91 7.80
C LEU A 249 -20.74 0.77 6.92
N ARG A 250 -20.31 0.70 5.65
CA ARG A 250 -20.60 -0.41 4.74
C ARG A 250 -20.03 -1.72 5.28
N LYS A 251 -18.81 -1.70 5.78
CA LYS A 251 -18.12 -2.88 6.32
C LYS A 251 -18.83 -3.44 7.56
N ILE A 252 -19.33 -2.57 8.43
CA ILE A 252 -20.14 -2.96 9.60
C ILE A 252 -21.50 -3.55 9.17
N ASP A 253 -21.82 -3.53 7.86
CA ASP A 253 -23.03 -4.13 7.29
C ASP A 253 -24.30 -3.52 7.91
N MET A 254 -24.39 -2.20 7.79
CA MET A 254 -25.59 -1.42 8.15
C MET A 254 -26.33 -0.95 6.88
N PRO A 255 -26.88 -1.87 6.05
CA PRO A 255 -27.44 -1.54 4.74
C PRO A 255 -28.64 -0.59 4.85
N GLU A 256 -29.53 -0.78 5.84
CA GLU A 256 -30.69 0.10 6.06
C GLU A 256 -30.29 1.54 6.37
N PHE A 257 -29.17 1.72 7.08
CA PHE A 257 -28.65 3.03 7.43
C PHE A 257 -28.08 3.76 6.21
N ILE A 258 -27.35 3.04 5.35
CA ILE A 258 -26.82 3.55 4.08
C ILE A 258 -27.96 3.86 3.10
N HIS A 259 -29.01 3.04 3.09
CA HIS A 259 -30.25 3.28 2.33
C HIS A 259 -30.94 4.58 2.78
N THR A 260 -31.03 4.80 4.09
CA THR A 260 -31.67 6.00 4.68
C THR A 260 -30.87 7.27 4.40
N LEU A 261 -29.54 7.18 4.35
CA LEU A 261 -28.67 8.32 4.06
C LEU A 261 -28.41 8.56 2.56
N HIS A 262 -29.03 7.77 1.66
CA HIS A 262 -28.82 7.82 0.21
C HIS A 262 -27.33 7.73 -0.22
N LEU A 263 -26.47 7.09 0.57
CA LEU A 263 -25.02 7.07 0.35
C LEU A 263 -24.54 6.02 -0.66
N TYR A 264 -25.47 5.35 -1.35
CA TYR A 264 -25.13 4.40 -2.42
C TYR A 264 -24.27 5.04 -3.51
N ASP A 265 -24.44 6.36 -3.69
CA ASP A 265 -23.76 7.13 -4.72
C ASP A 265 -22.51 7.86 -4.21
N VAL A 266 -22.01 7.64 -2.99
CA VAL A 266 -20.81 8.37 -2.52
C VAL A 266 -19.54 8.02 -3.30
N GLY A 267 -19.45 6.79 -3.80
CA GLY A 267 -18.44 6.43 -4.81
C GLY A 267 -18.79 6.92 -6.22
N ALA A 268 -20.03 7.37 -6.43
CA ALA A 268 -20.66 7.65 -7.72
C ALA A 268 -21.24 9.08 -7.85
N VAL A 269 -20.77 10.06 -7.07
CA VAL A 269 -21.05 11.48 -7.36
C VAL A 269 -20.00 11.98 -8.33
N ASN A 270 -20.07 11.43 -9.54
CA ASN A 270 -20.12 12.21 -10.76
C ASN A 270 -20.74 11.34 -11.87
N ILE A 271 -22.03 11.08 -11.68
CA ILE A 271 -22.86 10.51 -12.72
C ILE A 271 -23.68 11.65 -13.34
N LEU A 272 -23.19 12.16 -14.46
CA LEU A 272 -24.04 12.66 -15.55
C LEU A 272 -24.50 11.51 -16.46
N GLY A 273 -24.70 10.31 -15.91
CA GLY A 273 -25.04 9.11 -16.68
C GLY A 273 -25.70 7.98 -15.88
N LEU A 274 -26.96 8.15 -15.50
CA LEU A 274 -27.91 7.10 -15.08
C LEU A 274 -27.53 6.20 -13.87
N LYS A 275 -28.55 5.75 -13.13
CA LYS A 275 -28.40 4.97 -11.88
C LYS A 275 -27.63 3.65 -12.10
N PRO A 276 -26.68 3.29 -11.21
CA PRO A 276 -25.95 2.03 -11.30
C PRO A 276 -26.85 0.82 -10.96
N ALA A 277 -26.78 -0.24 -11.76
CA ALA A 277 -27.57 -1.46 -11.57
C ALA A 277 -26.82 -2.53 -10.74
N LYS A 278 -27.60 -3.32 -9.97
CA LYS A 278 -27.16 -4.32 -8.97
C LYS A 278 -26.33 -5.53 -9.48
N ARG A 279 -25.86 -5.56 -10.74
CA ARG A 279 -25.01 -6.64 -11.32
C ARG A 279 -24.02 -6.02 -12.31
N GLY A 280 -22.73 -6.29 -12.14
CA GLY A 280 -21.60 -5.50 -12.63
C GLY A 280 -21.37 -5.37 -14.15
N LEU A 281 -20.41 -4.49 -14.48
CA LEU A 281 -19.69 -4.23 -15.76
C LEU A 281 -20.49 -4.16 -17.08
N TYR A 282 -21.80 -4.36 -17.06
CA TYR A 282 -22.65 -4.34 -18.26
C TYR A 282 -22.57 -3.00 -18.99
N GLU A 283 -22.58 -1.90 -18.25
CA GLU A 283 -22.54 -0.53 -18.79
C GLU A 283 -21.27 -0.26 -19.62
N LEU A 284 -20.10 -0.69 -19.13
CA LEU A 284 -18.86 -0.56 -19.88
C LEU A 284 -18.85 -1.46 -21.12
N SER A 285 -19.34 -2.70 -21.01
CA SER A 285 -19.40 -3.62 -22.15
C SER A 285 -20.33 -3.11 -23.27
N GLU A 286 -21.48 -2.55 -22.92
CA GLU A 286 -22.41 -1.93 -23.86
C GLU A 286 -21.82 -0.65 -24.47
N THR A 287 -21.10 0.15 -23.67
CA THR A 287 -20.41 1.35 -24.15
C THR A 287 -19.35 0.98 -25.19
N ILE A 288 -18.54 -0.05 -24.93
CA ILE A 288 -17.53 -0.53 -25.88
C ILE A 288 -18.20 -1.05 -27.15
N HIS A 289 -19.27 -1.85 -27.04
CA HIS A 289 -20.02 -2.32 -28.20
C HIS A 289 -20.61 -1.16 -29.03
N TYR A 290 -21.15 -0.13 -28.38
CA TYR A 290 -21.69 1.05 -29.04
C TYR A 290 -20.61 1.82 -29.80
N LEU A 291 -19.45 2.06 -29.18
CA LEU A 291 -18.31 2.73 -29.82
C LEU A 291 -17.79 1.94 -31.01
N ILE A 292 -17.65 0.61 -30.89
CA ILE A 292 -17.22 -0.23 -32.00
C ILE A 292 -18.24 -0.22 -33.14
N LYS A 293 -19.55 -0.23 -32.86
CA LYS A 293 -20.57 -0.14 -33.92
C LYS A 293 -20.59 1.22 -34.63
N THR A 294 -20.36 2.30 -33.90
CA THR A 294 -20.42 3.67 -34.45
C THR A 294 -19.12 4.10 -35.14
N GLN A 295 -17.97 3.80 -34.53
CA GLN A 295 -16.65 4.26 -34.95
C GLN A 295 -15.76 3.16 -35.57
N LYS A 296 -16.24 1.90 -35.59
CA LYS A 296 -15.51 0.68 -36.01
C LYS A 296 -14.36 0.26 -35.09
N ARG A 297 -13.97 1.10 -34.13
CA ARG A 297 -12.90 0.85 -33.16
C ARG A 297 -13.20 1.58 -31.85
N ALA A 298 -12.73 1.03 -30.74
CA ALA A 298 -12.63 1.72 -29.45
C ALA A 298 -11.19 1.63 -28.91
N ILE A 299 -10.69 2.72 -28.33
CA ILE A 299 -9.41 2.76 -27.61
C ILE A 299 -9.67 3.07 -26.15
N ILE A 300 -9.21 2.17 -25.27
CA ILE A 300 -9.42 2.26 -23.83
C ILE A 300 -8.09 2.34 -23.10
N ALA A 301 -7.99 3.25 -22.13
CA ALA A 301 -6.89 3.28 -21.16
C ALA A 301 -7.38 2.69 -19.84
N VAL A 302 -6.65 1.73 -19.29
CA VAL A 302 -6.95 1.08 -18.02
C VAL A 302 -5.85 1.41 -17.02
N ASN A 303 -6.23 2.13 -15.96
CA ASN A 303 -5.38 2.59 -14.88
C ASN A 303 -5.66 1.79 -13.61
N GLY A 304 -4.63 1.55 -12.81
CA GLY A 304 -4.75 0.92 -11.49
C GLY A 304 -3.52 0.10 -11.11
N ASP A 305 -3.58 -0.58 -9.96
CA ASP A 305 -2.47 -1.37 -9.43
C ASP A 305 -2.31 -2.72 -10.14
N SER A 306 -1.07 -3.20 -10.32
CA SER A 306 -0.81 -4.48 -10.98
C SER A 306 -1.09 -5.68 -10.05
N GLY A 307 -1.73 -6.71 -10.59
CA GLY A 307 -2.13 -7.91 -9.85
C GLY A 307 -3.36 -7.70 -8.95
N THR A 308 -4.24 -6.75 -9.30
CA THR A 308 -5.52 -6.49 -8.61
C THR A 308 -6.70 -6.64 -9.58
N GLY A 309 -7.88 -6.10 -9.26
CA GLY A 309 -9.09 -6.13 -10.09
C GLY A 309 -8.84 -5.70 -11.55
N LYS A 310 -7.93 -4.74 -11.77
CA LYS A 310 -7.44 -4.36 -13.10
C LYS A 310 -6.90 -5.53 -13.92
N THR A 311 -6.06 -6.38 -13.34
CA THR A 311 -5.45 -7.50 -14.05
C THR A 311 -6.49 -8.54 -14.45
N TYR A 312 -7.42 -8.85 -13.55
CA TYR A 312 -8.54 -9.75 -13.86
C TYR A 312 -9.47 -9.16 -14.93
N PHE A 313 -9.75 -7.86 -14.84
CA PHE A 313 -10.54 -7.14 -15.84
C PHE A 313 -9.91 -7.21 -17.22
N CYS A 314 -8.63 -6.86 -17.33
CA CYS A 314 -7.89 -6.91 -18.59
C CYS A 314 -7.84 -8.34 -19.17
N GLN A 315 -7.58 -9.34 -18.34
CA GLN A 315 -7.58 -10.75 -18.76
C GLN A 315 -8.95 -11.22 -19.24
N SER A 316 -10.02 -10.83 -18.55
CA SER A 316 -11.38 -11.23 -18.93
C SER A 316 -11.80 -10.67 -20.30
N LEU A 317 -11.29 -9.49 -20.68
CA LEU A 317 -11.56 -8.92 -22.00
C LEU A 317 -10.70 -9.56 -23.11
N LEU A 318 -9.49 -10.02 -22.78
CA LEU A 318 -8.56 -10.62 -23.74
C LEU A 318 -9.09 -11.91 -24.38
N ASP A 319 -9.88 -12.69 -23.64
CA ASP A 319 -10.50 -13.92 -24.13
C ASP A 319 -11.61 -13.64 -25.18
N GLY A 320 -11.98 -12.37 -25.35
CA GLY A 320 -13.05 -11.90 -26.23
C GLY A 320 -14.38 -11.82 -25.49
N PHE A 321 -15.26 -10.95 -25.98
CA PHE A 321 -16.61 -10.78 -25.43
C PHE A 321 -17.60 -10.37 -26.53
N GLY A 322 -18.83 -10.87 -26.44
CA GLY A 322 -19.87 -10.60 -27.43
C GLY A 322 -19.46 -11.04 -28.84
N GLU A 323 -19.40 -10.08 -29.76
CA GLU A 323 -19.01 -10.28 -31.18
C GLU A 323 -17.51 -10.01 -31.44
N ILE A 324 -16.72 -9.76 -30.40
CA ILE A 324 -15.29 -9.41 -30.49
C ILE A 324 -14.47 -10.65 -30.17
N ALA A 325 -13.75 -11.15 -31.17
CA ALA A 325 -12.80 -12.25 -30.99
C ALA A 325 -11.49 -11.75 -30.38
N ALA A 326 -10.76 -12.61 -29.67
CA ALA A 326 -9.44 -12.29 -29.12
C ALA A 326 -8.46 -11.69 -30.16
N ASN A 327 -8.54 -12.14 -31.42
CA ASN A 327 -7.72 -11.64 -32.53
C ASN A 327 -8.03 -10.19 -32.94
N ASP A 328 -9.21 -9.67 -32.59
CA ASP A 328 -9.61 -8.29 -32.88
C ASP A 328 -9.13 -7.30 -31.83
N ILE A 329 -8.55 -7.80 -30.73
CA ILE A 329 -8.07 -7.02 -29.59
C ILE A 329 -6.56 -6.81 -29.71
N LEU A 330 -6.09 -5.60 -29.43
CA LEU A 330 -4.70 -5.27 -29.20
C LEU A 330 -4.54 -4.84 -27.75
N TYR A 331 -3.75 -5.59 -26.98
CA TYR A 331 -3.49 -5.30 -25.57
C TYR A 331 -2.02 -4.95 -25.39
N LEU A 332 -1.77 -3.76 -24.86
CA LEU A 332 -0.44 -3.21 -24.61
C LEU A 332 -0.26 -2.99 -23.12
N MET A 333 0.68 -3.69 -22.51
CA MET A 333 0.93 -3.61 -21.07
C MET A 333 2.24 -2.88 -20.78
N ARG A 334 2.20 -1.83 -19.95
CA ARG A 334 3.35 -1.00 -19.58
C ARG A 334 4.53 -1.84 -19.08
N ASP A 335 4.26 -2.81 -18.21
CA ASP A 335 5.29 -3.59 -17.53
C ASP A 335 5.87 -4.72 -18.41
N ARG A 336 5.31 -4.93 -19.61
CA ARG A 336 5.81 -5.93 -20.57
C ARG A 336 6.84 -5.29 -21.49
N LYS A 337 8.10 -5.76 -21.43
CA LYS A 337 9.25 -5.24 -22.22
C LYS A 337 8.95 -5.03 -23.72
N LYS A 338 8.17 -5.91 -24.35
CA LYS A 338 7.81 -5.80 -25.78
C LYS A 338 6.92 -4.58 -26.05
N ASP A 339 5.92 -4.35 -25.19
CA ASP A 339 4.92 -3.31 -25.37
C ASP A 339 5.45 -1.96 -24.86
N GLN A 340 6.33 -1.99 -23.85
CA GLN A 340 7.08 -0.83 -23.39
C GLN A 340 7.88 -0.16 -24.51
N LYS A 341 8.44 -0.93 -25.44
CA LYS A 341 9.12 -0.37 -26.63
C LYS A 341 8.17 0.47 -27.48
N ILE A 342 6.91 0.05 -27.61
CA ILE A 342 5.87 0.80 -28.35
C ILE A 342 5.55 2.10 -27.61
N PHE A 343 5.34 2.05 -26.29
CA PHE A 343 5.11 3.25 -25.48
C PHE A 343 6.28 4.24 -25.52
N ASN A 344 7.51 3.73 -25.44
CA ASN A 344 8.72 4.55 -25.57
C ASN A 344 8.80 5.24 -26.94
N ARG A 345 8.42 4.55 -28.02
CA ARG A 345 8.37 5.14 -29.37
C ARG A 345 7.30 6.21 -29.51
N ILE A 346 6.15 6.03 -28.86
CA ILE A 346 5.07 7.03 -28.81
C ILE A 346 5.49 8.28 -28.01
N LEU A 347 6.26 8.10 -26.93
CA LEU A 347 6.72 9.21 -26.08
C LEU A 347 7.90 9.99 -26.68
N GLY A 348 8.79 9.29 -27.38
CA GLY A 348 9.97 9.85 -28.03
C GLY A 348 11.22 9.94 -27.14
N LEU A 349 12.39 9.70 -27.73
CA LEU A 349 13.67 9.60 -27.04
C LEU A 349 14.06 10.87 -26.29
N LYS A 350 13.76 12.04 -26.86
CA LYS A 350 14.02 13.36 -26.24
C LYS A 350 13.26 13.53 -24.92
N TRP A 351 12.03 13.03 -24.84
CA TRP A 351 11.24 13.09 -23.63
C TRP A 351 11.71 12.05 -22.60
N LEU A 352 12.01 10.83 -23.05
CA LEU A 352 12.51 9.74 -22.20
C LEU A 352 13.80 10.12 -21.46
N LYS A 353 14.78 10.71 -22.16
CA LYS A 353 16.05 11.17 -21.57
C LYS A 353 15.88 12.23 -20.46
N LYS A 354 14.77 12.97 -20.46
CA LYS A 354 14.53 14.05 -19.50
C LYS A 354 13.86 13.58 -18.22
N TYR A 355 13.05 12.52 -18.28
CA TYR A 355 12.15 12.14 -17.18
C TYR A 355 12.22 10.67 -16.76
N ILE A 356 12.94 9.80 -17.48
CA ILE A 356 13.06 8.37 -17.14
C ILE A 356 14.52 7.97 -16.99
N GLU A 357 14.80 6.97 -16.16
CA GLU A 357 16.10 6.34 -16.07
C GLU A 357 16.55 5.66 -17.38
N PRO A 358 17.87 5.70 -17.70
CA PRO A 358 18.43 5.09 -18.90
C PRO A 358 18.09 3.61 -19.11
N SER A 359 17.92 2.85 -18.03
CA SER A 359 17.60 1.42 -18.05
C SER A 359 16.34 1.09 -18.89
N PHE A 360 15.40 2.03 -19.01
CA PHE A 360 14.13 1.82 -19.71
C PHE A 360 14.17 2.12 -21.21
N TYR A 361 15.24 2.74 -21.72
CA TYR A 361 15.36 3.11 -23.15
C TYR A 361 16.74 2.80 -23.77
N GLN A 362 17.56 1.96 -23.12
CA GLN A 362 18.85 1.51 -23.66
C GLN A 362 18.74 0.81 -25.03
N GLU A 363 17.62 0.15 -25.33
CA GLU A 363 17.38 -0.56 -26.59
C GLU A 363 16.53 0.26 -27.59
N TYR A 364 16.58 1.60 -27.53
CA TYR A 364 15.80 2.45 -28.43
C TYR A 364 16.31 2.31 -29.88
N PRO A 365 15.43 2.08 -30.87
CA PRO A 365 15.85 1.63 -32.19
C PRO A 365 16.41 2.73 -33.11
N VAL A 366 16.25 4.01 -32.75
CA VAL A 366 16.59 5.15 -33.62
C VAL A 366 17.35 6.23 -32.85
N SER A 367 18.13 7.05 -33.54
CA SER A 367 18.86 8.16 -32.92
C SER A 367 17.92 9.33 -32.56
N GLU A 368 18.38 10.26 -31.71
CA GLU A 368 17.55 11.40 -31.25
C GLU A 368 17.19 12.38 -32.38
N GLU A 369 18.01 12.45 -33.43
CA GLU A 369 17.80 13.33 -34.59
C GLU A 369 16.80 12.76 -35.60
N GLU A 370 16.66 11.44 -35.63
CA GLU A 370 15.78 10.69 -36.55
C GLU A 370 14.44 10.29 -35.90
N ASP A 371 14.26 10.58 -34.61
CA ASP A 371 13.07 10.19 -33.88
C ASP A 371 11.92 11.18 -34.11
N ASP A 372 10.90 10.74 -34.86
CA ASP A 372 9.60 11.43 -34.97
C ASP A 372 8.48 10.61 -34.28
N PRO A 373 8.12 10.97 -33.03
CA PRO A 373 7.06 10.30 -32.28
C PRO A 373 5.67 10.52 -32.87
N ARG A 374 5.43 11.63 -33.58
CA ARG A 374 4.11 11.94 -34.16
C ARG A 374 3.86 11.10 -35.40
N GLU A 375 4.86 10.97 -36.26
CA GLU A 375 4.80 10.10 -37.44
C GLU A 375 4.61 8.64 -36.99
N TYR A 376 5.39 8.19 -36.01
CA TYR A 376 5.25 6.85 -35.45
C TYR A 376 3.84 6.59 -34.88
N PHE A 377 3.26 7.55 -34.17
CA PHE A 377 1.91 7.43 -33.62
C PHE A 377 0.85 7.26 -34.73
N GLN A 378 0.97 8.02 -35.83
CA GLN A 378 0.06 7.88 -36.97
C GLN A 378 0.21 6.53 -37.67
N GLN A 379 1.45 6.09 -37.86
CA GLN A 379 1.75 4.78 -38.43
C GLN A 379 1.18 3.66 -37.56
N PHE A 380 1.36 3.74 -36.24
CA PHE A 380 0.81 2.78 -35.29
C PHE A 380 -0.72 2.66 -35.41
N LEU A 381 -1.43 3.78 -35.49
CA LEU A 381 -2.89 3.78 -35.67
C LEU A 381 -3.32 3.21 -37.03
N HIS A 382 -2.49 3.35 -38.06
CA HIS A 382 -2.72 2.80 -39.40
C HIS A 382 -2.49 1.29 -39.45
N GLU A 383 -1.37 0.80 -38.91
CA GLU A 383 -1.02 -0.62 -38.83
C GLU A 383 -2.06 -1.43 -38.05
N HIS A 384 -2.63 -0.83 -37.00
CA HIS A 384 -3.64 -1.45 -36.16
C HIS A 384 -5.08 -1.04 -36.50
N LYS A 385 -5.33 -0.55 -37.72
CA LYS A 385 -6.68 -0.16 -38.17
C LYS A 385 -7.68 -1.32 -38.17
N ASN A 386 -7.21 -2.55 -38.34
CA ASN A 386 -8.05 -3.75 -38.38
C ASN A 386 -8.46 -4.24 -36.97
N LYS A 387 -7.90 -3.65 -35.90
CA LYS A 387 -8.24 -4.00 -34.52
C LYS A 387 -9.48 -3.23 -34.08
N LYS A 388 -10.45 -3.96 -33.51
CA LYS A 388 -11.71 -3.37 -33.02
C LYS A 388 -11.54 -2.75 -31.64
N LEU A 389 -10.64 -3.28 -30.81
CA LEU A 389 -10.36 -2.77 -29.47
C LEU A 389 -8.86 -2.64 -29.25
N ILE A 390 -8.41 -1.46 -28.80
CA ILE A 390 -7.03 -1.23 -28.35
C ILE A 390 -7.08 -0.93 -26.85
N MET A 391 -6.40 -1.74 -26.04
CA MET A 391 -6.32 -1.60 -24.60
C MET A 391 -4.92 -1.18 -24.19
N LEU A 392 -4.82 -0.03 -23.51
CA LEU A 392 -3.59 0.47 -22.91
C LEU A 392 -3.66 0.17 -21.41
N ASP A 393 -2.79 -0.71 -20.92
CA ASP A 393 -2.81 -1.16 -19.53
C ASP A 393 -1.53 -0.73 -18.80
N GLY A 394 -1.69 0.04 -17.71
CA GLY A 394 -0.57 0.55 -16.95
C GLY A 394 -0.96 1.04 -15.57
N CYS A 395 0.04 1.35 -14.75
CA CYS A 395 -0.19 2.07 -13.51
C CYS A 395 -0.04 3.57 -13.80
N ARG A 396 -0.95 4.39 -13.26
CA ARG A 396 -0.95 5.84 -13.44
C ARG A 396 0.21 6.46 -12.66
N ASP A 397 1.33 6.64 -13.35
CA ASP A 397 2.45 7.44 -12.89
C ASP A 397 2.49 8.77 -13.64
N GLY A 398 2.64 9.87 -12.90
CA GLY A 398 2.46 11.23 -13.42
C GLY A 398 3.49 11.64 -14.46
N THR A 399 4.56 10.86 -14.60
CA THR A 399 5.60 11.05 -15.60
C THR A 399 5.33 10.20 -16.84
N TYR A 400 5.23 8.87 -16.73
CA TYR A 400 5.25 7.99 -17.91
C TYR A 400 3.87 7.65 -18.50
N PHE A 401 3.07 6.84 -17.80
CA PHE A 401 1.84 6.27 -18.36
C PHE A 401 0.76 7.34 -18.52
N GLN A 402 0.69 8.29 -17.58
CA GLN A 402 -0.17 9.46 -17.71
C GLN A 402 0.13 10.23 -19.01
N ARG A 403 1.41 10.37 -19.37
CA ARG A 403 1.81 11.06 -20.60
C ARG A 403 1.41 10.29 -21.86
N VAL A 404 1.45 8.96 -21.83
CA VAL A 404 0.93 8.12 -22.92
C VAL A 404 -0.56 8.40 -23.13
N ILE A 405 -1.36 8.38 -22.04
CA ILE A 405 -2.80 8.66 -22.09
C ILE A 405 -3.06 10.06 -22.66
N GLU A 406 -2.32 11.07 -22.21
CA GLU A 406 -2.42 12.43 -22.73
C GLU A 406 -2.16 12.52 -24.24
N LEU A 407 -1.20 11.76 -24.77
CA LEU A 407 -0.91 11.75 -26.20
C LEU A 407 -2.10 11.17 -26.99
N PHE A 408 -2.69 10.07 -26.54
CA PHE A 408 -3.89 9.52 -27.18
C PHE A 408 -5.09 10.48 -27.08
N TYR A 409 -5.23 11.18 -25.95
CA TYR A 409 -6.27 12.19 -25.75
C TYR A 409 -6.10 13.41 -26.67
N VAL A 410 -4.90 14.00 -26.72
CA VAL A 410 -4.62 15.20 -27.54
C VAL A 410 -4.81 14.94 -29.03
N HIS A 411 -4.52 13.72 -29.49
CA HIS A 411 -4.75 13.32 -30.88
C HIS A 411 -6.20 12.88 -31.16
N GLY A 412 -7.10 12.95 -30.16
CA GLY A 412 -8.52 12.60 -30.30
C GLY A 412 -8.76 11.11 -30.56
N ALA A 413 -7.83 10.25 -30.12
CA ALA A 413 -7.89 8.81 -30.35
C ALA A 413 -8.36 8.02 -29.12
N LEU A 414 -8.35 8.61 -27.92
CA LEU A 414 -8.81 7.97 -26.69
C LEU A 414 -10.33 8.10 -26.54
N ASP A 415 -11.03 6.99 -26.28
CA ASP A 415 -12.49 6.98 -26.14
C ASP A 415 -12.94 6.78 -24.69
N ILE A 416 -12.29 5.86 -23.97
CA ILE A 416 -12.64 5.49 -22.60
C ILE A 416 -11.38 5.48 -21.73
N GLU A 417 -11.49 6.00 -20.51
CA GLU A 417 -10.55 5.72 -19.44
C GLU A 417 -11.25 5.00 -18.29
N VAL A 418 -10.70 3.85 -17.93
CA VAL A 418 -11.14 3.01 -16.82
C VAL A 418 -10.10 3.13 -15.72
N ASN A 419 -10.44 3.83 -14.65
CA ASN A 419 -9.60 3.94 -13.47
C ASN A 419 -10.08 2.93 -12.42
N PHE A 420 -9.24 1.95 -12.10
CA PHE A 420 -9.43 1.12 -10.91
C PHE A 420 -8.85 1.87 -9.73
N ARG A 421 -9.72 2.51 -8.96
CA ARG A 421 -9.38 3.21 -7.74
C ARG A 421 -8.61 2.27 -6.83
N ALA A 422 -7.40 2.67 -6.44
CA ALA A 422 -6.66 1.97 -5.40
C ALA A 422 -6.97 2.55 -4.01
N THR A 423 -8.00 3.41 -3.91
CA THR A 423 -8.25 4.29 -2.78
C THR A 423 -8.65 3.53 -1.51
N PHE A 424 -7.59 3.17 -0.77
CA PHE A 424 -7.46 3.36 0.66
C PHE A 424 -8.18 2.41 1.61
N SER A 425 -8.01 1.11 1.40
CA SER A 425 -8.00 0.12 2.51
C SER A 425 -7.32 -1.17 2.07
N THR A 426 -7.67 -1.66 0.89
CA THR A 426 -7.18 -2.93 0.34
C THR A 426 -5.78 -2.84 -0.23
N ARG A 427 -5.33 -1.68 -0.74
CA ARG A 427 -3.99 -1.56 -1.35
C ARG A 427 -2.86 -1.75 -0.34
N ARG A 428 -2.90 -1.03 0.78
CA ARG A 428 -1.89 -1.23 1.82
C ARG A 428 -1.96 -2.67 2.36
N THR A 429 -3.16 -3.26 2.49
CA THR A 429 -3.34 -4.67 2.83
C THR A 429 -2.68 -5.61 1.82
N ASN A 430 -2.88 -5.40 0.52
CA ASN A 430 -2.25 -6.19 -0.56
C ASN A 430 -0.72 -6.02 -0.57
N LEU A 431 -0.22 -4.80 -0.35
CA LEU A 431 1.21 -4.54 -0.22
C LEU A 431 1.77 -5.18 1.05
N GLU A 432 1.02 -5.19 2.15
CA GLU A 432 1.43 -5.85 3.39
C GLU A 432 1.47 -7.36 3.24
N GLU A 433 0.53 -7.95 2.49
CA GLU A 433 0.56 -9.37 2.13
C GLU A 433 1.77 -9.73 1.24
N ARG A 434 2.15 -8.85 0.31
CA ARG A 434 3.24 -9.09 -0.64
C ARG A 434 4.62 -8.78 -0.07
N GLU A 435 4.77 -7.61 0.52
CA GLU A 435 6.06 -7.01 0.89
C GLU A 435 6.42 -7.26 2.35
N VAL A 436 5.42 -7.37 3.24
CA VAL A 436 5.55 -7.67 4.69
C VAL A 436 6.39 -6.64 5.49
N ALA A 437 7.10 -5.71 4.84
CA ALA A 437 7.99 -4.71 5.43
C ALA A 437 7.43 -3.28 5.32
N LEU A 438 7.26 -2.60 6.46
CA LEU A 438 6.61 -1.27 6.55
C LEU A 438 7.28 -0.19 5.68
N GLU A 439 8.62 -0.16 5.62
CA GLU A 439 9.33 0.83 4.80
C GLU A 439 9.09 0.61 3.30
N SER A 440 9.11 -0.64 2.83
CA SER A 440 8.76 -0.98 1.44
C SER A 440 7.35 -0.50 1.15
N ILE A 441 6.39 -0.82 2.03
CA ILE A 441 4.99 -0.40 1.89
C ILE A 441 4.86 1.13 1.83
N LYS A 442 5.50 1.86 2.74
CA LYS A 442 5.45 3.34 2.76
C LYS A 442 6.04 3.94 1.49
N THR A 443 7.14 3.38 1.01
CA THR A 443 7.80 3.82 -0.23
C THR A 443 6.88 3.60 -1.43
N HIS A 444 6.30 2.40 -1.58
CA HIS A 444 5.36 2.10 -2.65
C HIS A 444 4.12 3.02 -2.60
N LEU A 445 3.57 3.26 -1.41
CA LEU A 445 2.39 4.14 -1.27
C LEU A 445 2.67 5.61 -1.60
N ALA A 446 3.93 6.07 -1.52
CA ALA A 446 4.28 7.47 -1.76
C ALA A 446 4.23 7.88 -3.25
N PHE A 447 4.17 6.93 -4.20
CA PHE A 447 4.35 7.20 -5.64
C PHE A 447 3.10 7.00 -6.50
N LEU A 448 1.93 6.74 -5.90
CA LEU A 448 0.81 6.17 -6.65
C LEU A 448 -0.44 7.04 -6.59
N GLU A 449 -0.98 7.33 -7.79
CA GLU A 449 -2.10 8.24 -8.09
C GLU A 449 -1.75 9.74 -8.21
N GLU A 450 -0.55 10.05 -8.68
CA GLU A 450 -0.23 11.39 -9.19
C GLU A 450 -0.23 11.40 -10.73
N PRO A 451 -0.94 12.33 -11.39
CA PRO A 451 -1.92 13.26 -10.82
C PRO A 451 -3.25 12.56 -10.51
N ILE A 452 -3.96 13.10 -9.52
CA ILE A 452 -5.35 12.75 -9.19
C ILE A 452 -6.21 12.84 -10.47
N LEU A 453 -7.16 11.91 -10.66
CA LEU A 453 -7.98 11.82 -11.88
C LEU A 453 -8.66 13.16 -12.22
N GLU A 454 -9.16 13.83 -11.20
CA GLU A 454 -9.88 15.09 -11.28
C GLU A 454 -9.01 16.29 -11.71
N ASP A 455 -7.70 16.21 -11.46
CA ASP A 455 -6.75 17.26 -11.81
C ASP A 455 -6.31 17.18 -13.28
N THR A 456 -6.79 16.17 -14.01
CA THR A 456 -6.40 15.98 -15.40
C THR A 456 -7.35 16.62 -16.39
N LYS A 457 -6.78 16.99 -17.54
CA LYS A 457 -7.50 17.72 -18.59
C LYS A 457 -8.68 16.95 -19.16
N PHE A 458 -8.59 15.63 -19.24
CA PHE A 458 -9.67 14.80 -19.76
C PHE A 458 -10.89 14.77 -18.84
N TYR A 459 -10.68 14.81 -17.52
CA TYR A 459 -11.76 14.95 -16.55
C TYR A 459 -12.45 16.31 -16.64
N GLN A 460 -11.67 17.39 -16.74
CA GLN A 460 -12.20 18.75 -16.79
C GLN A 460 -12.93 19.08 -18.10
N GLU A 461 -12.49 18.52 -19.22
CA GLU A 461 -13.06 18.79 -20.54
C GLU A 461 -14.23 17.86 -20.92
N GLY A 462 -14.35 16.68 -20.29
CA GLY A 462 -15.50 15.77 -20.46
C GLY A 462 -15.66 15.18 -21.86
N LYS A 463 -14.59 15.12 -22.67
CA LYS A 463 -14.64 14.61 -24.06
C LYS A 463 -14.57 13.09 -24.18
N ILE A 464 -14.11 12.41 -23.14
CA ILE A 464 -13.98 10.95 -23.07
C ILE A 464 -14.88 10.38 -21.98
N ILE A 465 -15.24 9.11 -22.11
CA ILE A 465 -16.05 8.43 -21.11
C ILE A 465 -15.14 7.92 -20.00
N LEU A 466 -15.45 8.30 -18.76
CA LEU A 466 -14.66 7.93 -17.58
C LEU A 466 -15.41 6.91 -16.74
N PHE A 467 -14.79 5.76 -16.49
CA PHE A 467 -15.25 4.77 -15.52
C PHE A 467 -14.28 4.77 -14.36
N ASP A 468 -14.79 5.05 -13.17
CA ASP A 468 -13.99 5.08 -11.96
C ASP A 468 -14.48 3.98 -11.01
N LEU A 469 -13.83 2.82 -11.11
CA LEU A 469 -14.26 1.55 -10.56
C LEU A 469 -13.51 1.24 -9.26
N ASP A 470 -14.20 0.61 -8.30
CA ASP A 470 -13.54 -0.02 -7.16
C ASP A 470 -12.81 -1.29 -7.59
N ASN A 471 -11.78 -1.70 -6.83
CA ASN A 471 -10.99 -2.90 -7.13
C ASN A 471 -11.68 -4.23 -6.75
N SER A 472 -12.87 -4.16 -6.12
CA SER A 472 -13.63 -5.30 -5.57
C SER A 472 -14.44 -6.09 -6.60
#